data_AF-A0AAW2VF92-F1
#
_entry.id   AF-A0AAW2VF92-F1
#
_cell.length_a   1.000
_cell.length_b   1.000
_cell.length_c   1.000
_cell.angle_alpha   90.00
_cell.angle_beta   90.00
_cell.angle_gamma   90.00
#
_symmetry.space_group_name_H-M   'P 1'
#
loop_
_entity.id
_entity.type
_entity.pdbx_description
1 polymer ?
#
loop_
_entity_poly.entity_id
_entity_poly.type
_entity_poly.pdbx_seq_one_letter_code
_entity_poly.pdbx_strand_id
1 'polypeptide(L)'
;MPIEWELSNDLPDEDVLVVKITPPWKMYFDGVSHKEGAGAGVVFVTSEGEKWLSTQSNDISKVYGDSQLVINQLLGFYEVKKPELLPYHNYAKRLMGWLGDVELEHLPRRDNKQADALAKLASILSMTDKEARIPI
;
A
#
# COMPACT_ATOMS: atom_id res chain seq x y z
N MET A 1 5.41 15.39 16.87
CA MET A 1 5.41 15.16 15.41
C MET A 1 6.42 16.13 14.82
N PRO A 2 7.41 15.70 14.03
CA PRO A 2 8.27 16.63 13.29
C PRO A 2 7.42 17.45 12.30
N ILE A 3 7.75 18.73 12.14
CA ILE A 3 7.08 19.66 11.21
C ILE A 3 7.15 19.19 9.74
N GLU A 4 8.09 18.30 9.43
CA GLU A 4 8.23 17.67 8.10
C GLU A 4 7.13 16.65 7.78
N TRP A 5 6.25 16.35 8.74
CA TRP A 5 5.06 15.51 8.57
C TRP A 5 3.80 16.35 8.32
N GLU A 6 3.93 17.57 7.81
CA GLU A 6 2.80 18.24 7.16
C GLU A 6 2.38 17.39 5.95
N LEU A 7 1.51 16.43 6.24
CA LEU A 7 0.79 15.61 5.28
C LEU A 7 0.15 16.60 4.32
N SER A 8 0.57 16.56 3.06
CA SER A 8 0.02 17.51 2.12
C SER A 8 -1.46 17.19 1.94
N ASN A 9 -2.30 18.23 2.03
CA ASN A 9 -3.72 18.15 1.65
C ASN A 9 -3.89 17.96 0.12
N ASP A 10 -2.87 17.41 -0.56
CA ASP A 10 -2.83 17.25 -2.00
C ASP A 10 -3.83 16.19 -2.48
N LEU A 11 -4.30 15.31 -1.58
CA LEU A 11 -5.33 14.31 -1.85
C LEU A 11 -6.58 14.63 -1.02
N PRO A 12 -7.71 15.01 -1.66
CA PRO A 12 -8.90 15.51 -0.97
C PRO A 12 -9.74 14.42 -0.29
N ASP A 13 -9.34 13.15 -0.40
CA ASP A 13 -10.11 11.96 -0.01
C ASP A 13 -9.39 11.01 0.97
N GLU A 14 -8.25 11.39 1.54
CA GLU A 14 -7.46 10.50 2.41
C GLU A 14 -7.49 10.90 3.90
N ASP A 15 -7.94 9.98 4.76
CA ASP A 15 -7.69 9.98 6.20
C ASP A 15 -6.37 9.24 6.48
N VAL A 16 -5.39 9.92 7.08
CA VAL A 16 -4.06 9.33 7.32
C VAL A 16 -3.98 8.71 8.72
N LEU A 17 -3.73 7.40 8.77
CA LEU A 17 -3.39 6.69 10.00
C LEU A 17 -1.88 6.56 10.16
N VAL A 18 -1.34 7.03 11.28
CA VAL A 18 0.08 6.91 11.62
C VAL A 18 0.27 5.76 12.60
N VAL A 19 1.04 4.75 12.20
CA VAL A 19 1.45 3.63 13.06
C VAL A 19 2.98 3.64 13.17
N LYS A 20 3.51 3.54 14.39
CA LYS A 20 4.96 3.37 14.60
C LYS A 20 5.30 1.89 14.52
N ILE A 21 6.07 1.52 13.50
CA ILE A 21 6.57 0.16 13.29
C ILE A 21 8.09 0.20 13.28
N THR A 22 8.74 -0.66 14.04
CA THR A 22 10.19 -0.81 14.07
C THR A 22 10.66 -1.73 12.93
N PRO A 23 11.57 -1.29 12.05
CA PRO A 23 12.21 -2.15 11.07
C PRO A 23 13.03 -3.30 11.72
N PRO A 24 13.24 -4.43 11.01
CA PRO A 24 12.70 -4.73 9.69
C PRO A 24 11.21 -5.11 9.72
N TRP A 25 10.48 -4.67 8.71
CA TRP A 25 9.10 -5.09 8.49
C TRP A 25 8.88 -5.48 7.02
N LYS A 26 7.85 -6.28 6.79
CA LYS A 26 7.36 -6.60 5.45
C LYS A 26 5.96 -6.03 5.29
N MET A 27 5.74 -5.26 4.24
CA MET A 27 4.43 -4.74 3.85
C MET A 27 3.97 -5.47 2.59
N TYR A 28 2.72 -5.87 2.56
CA TYR A 28 2.06 -6.46 1.40
C TYR A 28 0.85 -5.60 1.06
N PHE A 29 0.71 -5.17 -0.19
CA PHE A 29 -0.44 -4.40 -0.62
C PHE A 29 -1.13 -5.05 -1.81
N ASP A 30 -2.43 -4.77 -1.92
CA ASP A 30 -3.24 -5.10 -3.09
C ASP A 30 -4.40 -4.13 -3.26
N GLY A 31 -4.90 -4.02 -4.49
CA GLY A 31 -6.11 -3.27 -4.82
C GLY A 31 -7.08 -4.09 -5.65
N VAL A 32 -8.36 -3.85 -5.44
CA VAL A 32 -9.44 -4.36 -6.30
C VAL A 32 -10.31 -3.18 -6.75
N SER A 33 -10.77 -3.24 -7.98
CA SER A 33 -11.70 -2.26 -8.54
C SER A 33 -12.63 -2.94 -9.51
N HIS A 34 -13.92 -2.66 -9.38
CA HIS A 34 -14.97 -3.05 -10.32
C HIS A 34 -16.05 -1.97 -10.37
N LYS A 35 -17.08 -2.15 -11.20
CA LYS A 35 -18.11 -1.12 -11.46
C LYS A 35 -18.85 -0.66 -10.20
N GLU A 36 -18.96 -1.53 -9.20
CA GLU A 36 -19.80 -1.31 -8.03
C GLU A 36 -18.99 -0.83 -6.81
N GLY A 37 -17.69 -1.11 -6.77
CA GLY A 37 -16.86 -0.83 -5.61
C GLY A 37 -15.36 -0.89 -5.92
N ALA A 38 -14.58 -0.35 -4.99
CA ALA A 38 -13.14 -0.45 -4.99
C ALA A 38 -12.65 -0.64 -3.56
N GLY A 39 -11.53 -1.33 -3.39
CA GLY A 39 -10.94 -1.58 -2.09
C GLY A 39 -9.44 -1.77 -2.18
N ALA A 40 -8.73 -1.37 -1.14
CA ALA A 40 -7.30 -1.62 -0.98
C ALA A 40 -7.08 -2.43 0.29
N GLY A 41 -6.13 -3.36 0.24
CA GLY A 41 -5.72 -4.19 1.35
C GLY A 41 -4.24 -4.00 1.63
N VAL A 42 -3.87 -3.81 2.89
CA VAL A 42 -2.47 -3.69 3.33
C VAL A 42 -2.25 -4.62 4.53
N VAL A 43 -1.17 -5.38 4.50
CA VAL A 43 -0.72 -6.25 5.60
C VAL A 43 0.69 -5.86 5.99
N PHE A 44 0.90 -5.59 7.27
CA PHE A 44 2.23 -5.40 7.85
C PHE A 44 2.61 -6.62 8.69
N VAL A 45 3.83 -7.12 8.49
CA VAL A 45 4.41 -8.21 9.27
C VAL A 45 5.69 -7.70 9.92
N THR A 46 5.72 -7.76 11.26
CA THR A 46 6.88 -7.40 12.09
C THR A 46 7.50 -8.66 12.69
N SER A 47 8.74 -8.58 13.13
CA SER A 47 9.45 -9.69 13.78
C SER A 47 9.04 -9.92 15.25
N GLU A 48 8.00 -9.23 15.75
CA GLU A 48 7.64 -9.30 17.17
C GLU A 48 6.99 -10.65 17.51
N GLY A 49 7.83 -11.66 17.74
CA GLY A 49 7.43 -12.99 18.23
C GLY A 49 8.00 -14.16 17.44
N GLU A 50 8.44 -13.96 16.20
CA GLU A 50 9.05 -15.01 15.38
C GLU A 50 10.47 -14.60 14.97
N LYS A 51 11.44 -15.39 15.46
CA LYS A 51 12.82 -15.30 15.04
C LYS A 51 12.87 -15.74 13.58
N TRP A 52 13.01 -14.79 12.66
CA TRP A 52 13.21 -15.08 11.24
C TRP A 52 14.33 -16.12 11.11
N LEU A 53 13.99 -17.34 10.66
CA LEU A 53 14.96 -18.39 10.36
C LEU A 53 15.70 -18.05 9.06
N SER A 54 16.38 -16.90 9.02
CA SER A 54 17.33 -16.58 7.98
C SER A 54 18.42 -15.67 8.55
N THR A 55 19.55 -16.29 8.86
CA THR A 55 20.82 -15.63 9.11
C THR A 55 21.28 -14.95 7.83
N GLN A 56 20.85 -13.72 7.54
CA GLN A 56 21.61 -12.80 6.68
C GLN A 56 21.52 -11.36 7.21
N SER A 57 22.68 -10.72 7.23
CA SER A 57 23.07 -9.58 8.06
C SER A 57 22.57 -8.21 7.57
N ASN A 58 21.46 -8.13 6.83
CA ASN A 58 20.99 -6.91 6.18
C ASN A 58 19.44 -6.82 6.19
N ASP A 59 18.87 -6.61 7.38
CA ASP A 59 17.43 -6.53 7.62
C ASP A 59 16.83 -5.21 7.07
N ILE A 60 16.71 -5.12 5.74
CA ILE A 60 16.05 -4.03 5.02
C ILE A 60 14.54 -4.31 4.97
N SER A 61 13.71 -3.29 5.19
CA SER A 61 12.26 -3.42 5.10
C SER A 61 11.83 -3.68 3.66
N LYS A 62 10.82 -4.53 3.47
CA LYS A 62 10.36 -4.93 2.13
C LYS A 62 8.91 -4.58 1.89
N VAL A 63 8.60 -4.17 0.67
CA VAL A 63 7.25 -3.88 0.20
C VAL A 63 6.94 -4.79 -0.98
N TYR A 64 5.79 -5.45 -0.91
CA TYR A 64 5.35 -6.42 -1.89
C TYR A 64 3.99 -6.05 -2.47
N GLY A 65 3.85 -6.23 -3.77
CA GLY A 65 2.57 -6.16 -4.47
C GLY A 65 2.56 -7.08 -5.69
N ASP A 66 1.38 -7.46 -6.16
CA ASP A 66 1.23 -8.36 -7.31
C ASP A 66 0.94 -7.63 -8.64
N SER A 67 0.81 -6.31 -8.59
CA SER A 67 0.71 -5.49 -9.79
C SER A 67 2.11 -5.13 -10.29
N GLN A 68 2.65 -5.94 -11.20
CA GLN A 68 3.94 -5.69 -11.85
C GLN A 68 4.04 -4.27 -12.45
N LEU A 69 2.92 -3.74 -12.97
CA LEU A 69 2.85 -2.38 -13.49
C LEU A 69 3.16 -1.34 -12.40
N VAL A 70 2.48 -1.44 -11.26
CA VAL A 70 2.65 -0.49 -10.13
C VAL A 70 4.07 -0.59 -9.58
N ILE A 71 4.57 -1.81 -9.37
CA ILE A 71 5.95 -2.04 -8.91
C ILE A 71 6.96 -1.37 -9.86
N ASN A 72 6.84 -1.60 -11.16
CA ASN A 72 7.77 -1.04 -12.15
C ASN A 72 7.64 0.49 -12.29
N GLN A 73 6.45 1.05 -12.11
CA GLN A 73 6.27 2.50 -12.09
C GLN A 73 6.96 3.13 -10.88
N LEU A 74 6.75 2.57 -9.69
CA LEU A 74 7.36 3.05 -8.44
C LEU A 74 8.90 2.93 -8.47
N LEU A 75 9.43 1.84 -9.03
CA LEU A 75 10.88 1.67 -9.27
C LEU A 75 11.43 2.59 -10.38
N GLY A 76 10.57 3.29 -11.12
CA GLY A 76 10.96 4.20 -12.19
C GLY A 76 11.31 3.52 -13.51
N PHE A 77 11.11 2.21 -13.63
CA PHE A 77 11.27 1.49 -14.90
C PHE A 77 10.20 1.88 -15.90
N TYR A 78 8.96 2.10 -15.45
CA TYR A 78 7.82 2.45 -16.29
C TYR A 78 7.28 3.85 -15.98
N GLU A 79 6.79 4.52 -17.02
CA GLU A 79 6.11 5.82 -16.90
C GLU A 79 4.62 5.65 -16.55
N VAL A 80 4.09 6.60 -15.80
CA VAL A 80 2.66 6.71 -15.51
C VAL A 80 1.97 7.50 -16.62
N LYS A 81 1.25 6.79 -17.50
CA LYS A 81 0.60 7.40 -18.68
C LYS A 81 -0.67 8.19 -18.37
N LYS A 82 -1.34 7.89 -17.25
CA LYS A 82 -2.60 8.53 -16.88
C LYS A 82 -2.31 9.74 -15.98
N PRO A 83 -2.63 10.98 -16.41
CA PRO A 83 -2.32 12.17 -15.64
C PRO A 83 -2.97 12.19 -14.25
N GLU A 84 -4.19 11.64 -14.17
CA GLU A 84 -4.95 11.43 -12.93
C GLU A 84 -4.23 10.53 -11.90
N LEU A 85 -3.30 9.67 -12.34
CA LEU A 85 -2.51 8.80 -11.45
C LEU A 85 -1.15 9.40 -11.08
N LEU A 86 -0.74 10.51 -11.71
CA LEU A 86 0.54 11.16 -11.38
C LEU A 86 0.62 11.68 -9.94
N PRO A 87 -0.44 12.31 -9.38
CA PRO A 87 -0.43 12.74 -7.97
C PRO A 87 -0.17 11.58 -7.02
N TYR A 88 -0.91 10.47 -7.16
CA TYR A 88 -0.76 9.27 -6.34
C TYR A 88 0.62 8.62 -6.50
N HIS A 89 1.15 8.55 -7.73
CA HIS A 89 2.50 8.03 -7.98
C HIS A 89 3.58 8.86 -7.27
N ASN A 90 3.49 10.18 -7.38
CA ASN A 90 4.45 11.10 -6.74
C ASN A 90 4.35 11.02 -5.22
N TYR A 91 3.12 10.92 -4.69
CA TYR A 91 2.88 10.76 -3.26
C TYR A 91 3.47 9.45 -2.73
N ALA A 92 3.22 8.32 -3.39
CA ALA A 92 3.81 7.03 -3.05
C ALA A 92 5.35 7.07 -3.06
N LYS A 93 5.97 7.73 -4.06
CA LYS A 93 7.43 7.93 -4.09
C LYS A 93 7.95 8.75 -2.92
N ARG A 94 7.24 9.81 -2.51
CA ARG A 94 7.60 10.59 -1.32
C ARG A 94 7.53 9.75 -0.04
N LEU A 95 6.45 8.99 0.14
CA LEU A 95 6.28 8.07 1.27
C LEU A 95 7.41 7.04 1.33
N MET A 96 7.79 6.45 0.19
CA MET A 96 8.94 5.53 0.14
C MET A 96 10.24 6.21 0.59
N GLY A 97 10.47 7.47 0.20
CA GLY A 97 11.62 8.25 0.67
C GLY A 97 11.64 8.48 2.19
N TRP A 98 10.47 8.52 2.84
CA TRP A 98 10.35 8.66 4.31
C TRP A 98 10.51 7.34 5.06
N LEU A 99 10.13 6.22 4.44
CA LEU A 99 10.26 4.89 5.04
C LEU A 99 11.73 4.43 5.16
N GLY A 100 12.68 5.17 4.56
CA GLY A 100 14.11 4.85 4.56
C GLY A 100 14.47 3.85 3.47
N ASP A 101 15.49 3.03 3.72
CA ASP A 101 15.86 1.96 2.80
C ASP A 101 14.77 0.89 2.81
N VAL A 102 13.99 0.83 1.72
CA VAL A 102 12.97 -0.19 1.47
C VAL A 102 13.17 -0.83 0.11
N GLU A 103 13.02 -2.14 0.03
CA GLU A 103 13.04 -2.88 -1.23
C GLU A 103 11.62 -3.14 -1.71
N LEU A 104 11.33 -2.76 -2.96
CA LEU A 104 10.03 -3.00 -3.59
C LEU A 104 10.14 -4.21 -4.54
N GLU A 105 9.33 -5.24 -4.30
CA GLU A 105 9.38 -6.50 -5.04
C GLU A 105 7.98 -6.92 -5.50
N HIS A 106 7.90 -7.52 -6.70
CA HIS A 106 6.68 -8.14 -7.17
C HIS A 106 6.51 -9.54 -6.58
N LEU A 107 5.32 -9.85 -6.06
CA LEU A 107 4.93 -11.21 -5.66
C LEU A 107 3.80 -11.74 -6.53
N PRO A 108 3.83 -13.01 -6.95
CA PRO A 108 2.68 -13.64 -7.60
C PRO A 108 1.43 -13.56 -6.73
N ARG A 109 0.26 -13.36 -7.36
CA ARG A 109 -1.05 -13.27 -6.68
C ARG A 109 -1.32 -14.37 -5.64
N ARG A 110 -0.88 -15.60 -5.92
CA ARG A 110 -1.04 -16.76 -5.03
C ARG A 110 -0.30 -16.62 -3.69
N ASP A 111 0.71 -15.75 -3.64
CA ASP A 111 1.56 -15.49 -2.49
C ASP A 111 1.15 -14.20 -1.77
N ASN A 112 0.23 -13.40 -2.35
CA ASN A 112 -0.31 -12.14 -1.81
C ASN A 112 -1.76 -12.27 -1.28
N LYS A 113 -2.16 -13.48 -0.86
CA LYS A 113 -3.56 -13.83 -0.56
C LYS A 113 -4.20 -13.02 0.56
N GLN A 114 -3.43 -12.58 1.56
CA GLN A 114 -3.97 -11.84 2.68
C GLN A 114 -4.34 -10.41 2.27
N ALA A 115 -3.46 -9.71 1.57
CA ALA A 115 -3.75 -8.38 1.04
C ALA A 115 -4.92 -8.44 0.03
N ASP A 116 -4.96 -9.46 -0.84
CA ASP A 116 -6.11 -9.75 -1.73
C ASP A 116 -7.44 -9.86 -0.99
N ALA A 117 -7.48 -10.67 0.07
CA ALA A 117 -8.67 -10.85 0.87
C ALA A 117 -9.13 -9.53 1.51
N LEU A 118 -8.20 -8.74 2.05
CA LEU A 118 -8.50 -7.43 2.62
C LEU A 118 -9.03 -6.44 1.57
N ALA A 119 -8.41 -6.37 0.38
CA ALA A 119 -8.87 -5.52 -0.70
C ALA A 119 -10.30 -5.88 -1.14
N LYS A 120 -10.59 -7.18 -1.28
CA LYS A 120 -11.93 -7.68 -1.59
C LYS A 120 -12.95 -7.32 -0.52
N LEU A 121 -12.61 -7.49 0.75
CA LEU A 121 -13.49 -7.11 1.86
C LEU A 121 -13.79 -5.61 1.83
N ALA A 122 -12.76 -4.78 1.66
CA ALA A 122 -12.93 -3.33 1.55
C ALA A 122 -13.84 -2.94 0.37
N SER A 123 -13.71 -3.61 -0.78
CA SER A 123 -14.57 -3.37 -1.94
C SER A 123 -16.05 -3.68 -1.64
N ILE A 124 -16.32 -4.79 -0.98
CA ILE A 124 -17.69 -5.18 -0.59
C ILE A 124 -18.27 -4.14 0.39
N LEU A 125 -17.49 -3.69 1.38
CA LEU A 125 -17.92 -2.64 2.31
C LEU A 125 -18.20 -1.32 1.61
N SER A 126 -17.41 -0.97 0.59
CA SER A 126 -17.62 0.25 -0.20
C SER A 126 -18.94 0.22 -1.00
N MET A 127 -19.47 -0.97 -1.31
CA MET A 127 -20.74 -1.14 -2.01
C MET A 127 -21.92 -0.91 -1.07
N THR A 128 -21.85 -1.44 0.16
CA THR A 128 -22.93 -1.30 1.15
C THR A 128 -23.12 0.14 1.62
N ASP A 129 -22.04 0.93 1.67
CA ASP A 129 -22.13 2.37 1.98
C ASP A 129 -22.84 3.19 0.89
N LYS A 130 -22.83 2.72 -0.36
CA LYS A 130 -23.57 3.37 -1.46
C LYS A 130 -25.07 3.11 -1.38
N GLU A 131 -25.49 1.93 -0.93
CA GLU A 131 -26.91 1.60 -0.74
C GLU A 131 -27.55 2.37 0.44
N ALA A 132 -26.77 2.70 1.47
CA ALA A 132 -27.23 3.50 2.61
C ALA A 132 -27.42 5.01 2.31
N ARG A 133 -26.99 5.50 1.13
CA ARG A 133 -27.02 6.92 0.74
C ARG A 133 -28.18 7.32 -0.19
N ILE A 134 -29.20 6.47 -0.38
CA ILE A 134 -30.38 6.84 -1.16
C ILE A 134 -31.15 7.96 -0.43
N PRO A 135 -31.33 9.17 -1.01
CA PRO A 135 -32.14 10.21 -0.41
C PRO A 135 -33.63 9.84 -0.54
N ILE A 136 -34.36 9.99 0.56
CA ILE A 136 -35.83 9.92 0.63
C ILE A 136 -36.46 11.10 -0.12
#